data_AF-A0A972RSF0-F1
#
_entry.id   AF-A0A972RSF0-F1
#
_cell.length_a   1.000
_cell.length_b   1.000
_cell.length_c   1.000
_cell.angle_alpha   90.00
_cell.angle_beta   90.00
_cell.angle_gamma   90.00
#
_symmetry.space_group_name_H-M   'P 1'
#
loop_
_entity.id
_entity.type
_entity.pdbx_description
1 polymer ?
#
loop_
_entity_poly.entity_id
_entity_poly.type
_entity_poly.pdbx_seq_one_letter_code
_entity_poly.pdbx_strand_id
1 'polypeptide(L)'
;MKTFLWGYFGGFNVGDELILSAELKLLGSQNVVVVARGNASYISKVHDVEVITYEQAITEVPFHRHIVGGGGLFQDSTSFYNMLYYLYPILVGSSSVLLGVGIGPLRKRLSWHVLSNIMKGLSLAVVRDRLSYKFLTQYVGYEPVIMAPDMVFTLDVISDSRIYHEEDNIIVIPGPAIGMHWDALSTLTRGYKVTVVEFLPRQDSKWRQLYPSDWKVVSGIDALAAGELWDILESS
;
A
#
# COMPACT_ATOMS: atom_id res chain seq x y z
N MET A 1 24.51 4.04 8.58
CA MET A 1 24.11 3.79 7.17
C MET A 1 22.60 3.92 7.09
N LYS A 2 22.09 4.82 6.25
CA LYS A 2 20.65 4.97 6.01
C LYS A 2 20.12 3.79 5.18
N THR A 3 18.86 3.43 5.40
CA THR A 3 18.16 2.39 4.63
C THR A 3 17.13 3.05 3.73
N PHE A 4 17.02 2.61 2.47
CA PHE A 4 16.08 3.19 1.51
C PHE A 4 14.86 2.29 1.36
N LEU A 5 13.67 2.85 1.58
CA LEU A 5 12.39 2.14 1.51
C LEU A 5 11.70 2.45 0.18
N TRP A 6 11.54 1.42 -0.64
CA TRP A 6 10.97 1.48 -1.99
C TRP A 6 9.56 0.92 -1.98
N GLY A 7 8.61 1.61 -2.60
CA GLY A 7 7.23 1.14 -2.72
C GLY A 7 6.38 2.06 -3.58
N TYR A 8 5.11 1.71 -3.76
CA TYR A 8 4.18 2.54 -4.52
C TYR A 8 3.59 3.66 -3.66
N PHE A 9 4.44 4.58 -3.22
CA PHE A 9 4.07 5.64 -2.28
C PHE A 9 3.81 6.98 -2.97
N GLY A 10 2.93 7.79 -2.39
CA GLY A 10 2.56 9.11 -2.91
C GLY A 10 1.61 9.05 -4.11
N GLY A 11 0.97 7.89 -4.30
CA GLY A 11 -0.05 7.66 -5.31
C GLY A 11 -1.45 8.13 -4.90
N PHE A 12 -1.61 8.62 -3.65
CA PHE A 12 -2.92 8.96 -3.06
C PHE A 12 -3.86 7.74 -2.99
N ASN A 13 -3.29 6.57 -2.64
CA ASN A 13 -4.02 5.34 -2.39
C ASN A 13 -3.97 5.04 -0.89
N VAL A 14 -5.12 5.11 -0.23
CA VAL A 14 -5.21 4.97 1.24
C VAL A 14 -4.54 3.67 1.71
N GLY A 15 -4.69 2.57 0.97
CA GLY A 15 -4.06 1.30 1.34
C GLY A 15 -2.53 1.34 1.32
N ASP A 16 -1.95 1.89 0.25
CA ASP A 16 -0.49 1.98 0.12
C ASP A 16 0.10 2.98 1.13
N GLU A 17 -0.64 4.05 1.45
CA GLU A 17 -0.24 5.00 2.49
C GLU A 17 -0.31 4.38 3.90
N LEU A 18 -1.32 3.56 4.20
CA LEU A 18 -1.38 2.83 5.47
C LEU A 18 -0.27 1.77 5.58
N ILE A 19 0.08 1.10 4.48
CA ILE A 19 1.25 0.21 4.44
C ILE A 19 2.52 1.00 4.76
N LEU A 20 2.72 2.16 4.14
CA LEU A 20 3.86 3.02 4.44
C LEU A 20 3.91 3.41 5.92
N SER A 21 2.79 3.88 6.50
CA SER A 21 2.73 4.22 7.93
C SER A 21 3.13 3.03 8.82
N ALA A 22 2.68 1.82 8.47
CA ALA A 22 3.02 0.61 9.20
C ALA A 22 4.51 0.27 9.13
N GLU A 23 5.10 0.39 7.94
CA GLU A 23 6.52 0.14 7.71
C GLU A 23 7.40 1.16 8.42
N LEU A 24 7.03 2.45 8.37
CA LEU A 24 7.72 3.51 9.09
C LEU A 24 7.64 3.32 10.62
N LYS A 25 6.48 2.88 11.13
CA LYS A 25 6.33 2.53 12.56
C LYS A 25 7.25 1.38 12.94
N LEU A 26 7.33 0.33 12.12
CA LEU A 26 8.16 -0.85 12.37
C LEU A 26 9.67 -0.55 12.29
N LEU A 27 10.09 0.23 11.30
CA LEU A 27 11.51 0.51 11.01
C LEU A 27 12.06 1.72 11.79
N GLY A 28 11.17 2.59 12.27
CA GLY A 28 11.48 3.91 12.78
C GLY A 28 11.77 4.90 11.65
N SER A 29 10.91 5.90 11.46
CA SER A 29 10.98 6.87 10.34
C SER A 29 12.34 7.57 10.21
N GLN A 30 13.02 7.83 11.32
CA GLN A 30 14.35 8.44 11.36
C GLN A 30 15.48 7.56 10.80
N ASN A 31 15.25 6.25 10.64
CA ASN A 31 16.25 5.30 10.16
C ASN A 31 16.15 5.04 8.65
N VAL A 32 15.10 5.57 8.01
CA VAL A 32 14.74 5.25 6.63
C VAL A 32 14.57 6.52 5.79
N VAL A 33 14.90 6.40 4.51
CA VAL A 33 14.59 7.39 3.49
C VAL A 33 13.62 6.74 2.51
N VAL A 34 12.47 7.34 2.30
CA VAL A 34 11.46 6.80 1.39
C VAL A 34 11.81 7.20 -0.04
N VAL A 35 11.76 6.24 -0.96
CA VAL A 35 11.89 6.49 -2.39
C VAL A 35 10.49 6.65 -2.99
N ALA A 36 10.15 7.88 -3.36
CA ALA A 36 8.84 8.21 -3.89
C ALA A 36 8.68 7.76 -5.33
N ARG A 37 7.59 7.02 -5.61
CA ARG A 37 7.08 6.81 -6.97
C ARG A 37 6.14 7.93 -7.42
N GLY A 38 5.36 8.46 -6.47
CA GLY A 38 4.39 9.53 -6.68
C GLY A 38 4.87 10.88 -6.11
N ASN A 39 3.99 11.57 -5.37
CA ASN A 39 4.26 12.91 -4.87
C ASN A 39 5.14 12.89 -3.60
N ALA A 40 6.42 13.21 -3.76
CA ALA A 40 7.40 13.23 -2.67
C ALA A 40 7.08 14.25 -1.56
N SER A 41 6.66 15.47 -1.92
CA SER A 41 6.30 16.51 -0.94
C SER A 41 5.12 16.10 -0.08
N TYR A 42 4.13 15.42 -0.67
CA TYR A 42 3.00 14.88 0.06
C TYR A 42 3.44 13.81 1.06
N ILE A 43 4.24 12.82 0.63
CA ILE A 43 4.72 11.75 1.50
C ILE A 43 5.48 12.35 2.69
N SER A 44 6.41 13.27 2.41
CA SER A 44 7.25 13.88 3.43
C SER A 44 6.42 14.63 4.46
N LYS A 45 5.38 15.35 4.02
CA LYS A 45 4.49 16.10 4.91
C LYS A 45 3.57 15.19 5.74
N VAL A 46 2.96 14.18 5.13
CA VAL A 46 1.95 13.34 5.79
C VAL A 46 2.58 12.33 6.73
N HIS A 47 3.72 11.75 6.36
CA HIS A 47 4.37 10.70 7.14
C HIS A 47 5.56 11.18 7.97
N ASP A 48 5.86 12.49 7.94
CA ASP A 48 7.00 13.12 8.62
C ASP A 48 8.31 12.32 8.44
N VAL A 49 8.70 12.15 7.17
CA VAL A 49 9.82 11.30 6.78
C VAL A 49 10.67 11.97 5.70
N GLU A 50 11.95 11.62 5.66
CA GLU A 50 12.85 12.00 4.57
C GLU A 50 12.45 11.25 3.30
N VAL A 51 12.32 11.99 2.19
CA VAL A 51 11.88 11.44 0.90
C VAL A 51 12.81 11.90 -0.21
N ILE A 52 13.19 10.97 -1.08
CA ILE A 52 13.88 11.27 -2.35
C ILE A 52 13.05 10.78 -3.52
N THR A 53 13.24 11.36 -4.70
CA THR A 53 12.59 10.86 -5.90
C THR A 53 13.28 9.59 -6.41
N TYR A 54 12.59 8.85 -7.27
CA TYR A 54 13.20 7.73 -7.98
C TYR A 54 14.47 8.11 -8.73
N GLU A 55 14.46 9.24 -9.44
CA GLU A 55 15.57 9.70 -10.26
C GLU A 55 16.81 9.96 -9.40
N GLN A 56 16.63 10.53 -8.21
CA GLN A 56 17.71 10.70 -7.22
C GLN A 56 18.16 9.35 -6.68
N ALA A 57 17.22 8.44 -6.39
CA ALA A 57 17.54 7.15 -5.80
C ALA A 57 18.44 6.29 -6.70
N ILE A 58 18.17 6.27 -8.01
CA ILE A 58 18.94 5.47 -8.97
C ILE A 58 20.33 6.04 -9.29
N THR A 59 20.58 7.31 -9.01
CA THR A 59 21.87 7.97 -9.27
C THR A 59 22.74 8.04 -8.02
N GLU A 60 22.14 8.39 -6.88
CA GLU A 60 22.88 8.77 -5.68
C GLU A 60 23.08 7.60 -4.71
N VAL A 61 22.18 6.61 -4.70
CA VAL A 61 22.16 5.58 -3.63
C VAL A 61 22.12 4.11 -4.10
N PRO A 62 22.68 3.70 -5.26
CA PRO A 62 22.59 2.31 -5.73
C PRO A 62 23.15 1.29 -4.73
N PHE A 63 24.34 1.52 -4.16
CA PHE A 63 25.05 0.54 -3.33
C PHE A 63 24.70 0.59 -1.82
N HIS A 64 23.49 1.04 -1.48
CA HIS A 64 23.00 1.09 -0.10
C HIS A 64 22.17 -0.12 0.28
N ARG A 65 21.70 -0.14 1.53
CA ARG A 65 20.71 -1.12 1.98
C ARG A 65 19.34 -0.67 1.50
N HIS A 66 18.63 -1.59 0.87
CA HIS A 66 17.29 -1.34 0.34
C HIS A 66 16.27 -2.27 0.98
N ILE A 67 15.12 -1.71 1.28
CA ILE A 67 13.91 -2.46 1.63
C ILE A 67 12.91 -2.17 0.51
N VAL A 68 12.38 -3.22 -0.09
CA VAL A 68 11.20 -3.12 -0.96
C VAL A 68 10.00 -3.41 -0.08
N GLY A 69 9.24 -2.36 0.21
CA GLY A 69 8.05 -2.39 1.05
C GLY A 69 6.86 -3.08 0.39
N GLY A 70 5.78 -3.23 1.15
CA GLY A 70 4.67 -4.11 0.89
C GLY A 70 3.78 -3.70 -0.28
N GLY A 71 2.66 -4.41 -0.42
CA GLY A 71 1.74 -4.24 -1.55
C GLY A 71 2.01 -5.21 -2.70
N GLY A 72 1.28 -5.02 -3.81
CA GLY A 72 1.32 -5.90 -4.98
C GLY A 72 2.33 -5.45 -6.04
N LEU A 73 3.59 -5.27 -5.65
CA LEU A 73 4.59 -4.61 -6.51
C LEU A 73 5.11 -5.50 -7.66
N PHE A 74 5.22 -6.81 -7.43
CA PHE A 74 5.81 -7.73 -8.40
C PHE A 74 4.75 -8.44 -9.25
N GLN A 75 4.13 -7.70 -10.17
CA GLN A 75 3.06 -8.20 -11.04
C GLN A 75 3.10 -7.57 -12.42
N ASP A 76 2.58 -8.26 -13.44
CA ASP A 76 2.65 -7.80 -14.83
C ASP A 76 1.27 -7.62 -15.48
N SER A 77 0.20 -7.56 -14.67
CA SER A 77 -1.16 -7.34 -15.18
C SER A 77 -1.38 -5.91 -15.66
N THR A 78 -0.71 -4.94 -15.04
CA THR A 78 -0.73 -3.54 -15.48
C THR A 78 0.41 -3.25 -16.45
N SER A 79 1.65 -3.55 -16.06
CA SER A 79 2.83 -3.37 -16.91
C SER A 79 4.03 -4.14 -16.38
N PHE A 80 4.75 -4.79 -17.29
CA PHE A 80 6.06 -5.40 -16.98
C PHE A 80 7.07 -4.35 -16.51
N TYR A 81 7.01 -3.12 -17.02
CA TYR A 81 7.93 -2.04 -16.65
C TYR A 81 7.74 -1.56 -15.22
N ASN A 82 6.50 -1.61 -14.70
CA ASN A 82 6.23 -1.26 -13.31
C ASN A 82 6.93 -2.22 -12.35
N MET A 83 6.98 -3.51 -12.70
CA MET A 83 7.71 -4.51 -11.92
C MET A 83 9.22 -4.23 -11.91
N LEU A 84 9.81 -3.83 -13.05
CA LEU A 84 11.25 -3.56 -13.15
C LEU A 84 11.72 -2.44 -12.20
N TYR A 85 10.88 -1.44 -11.97
CA TYR A 85 11.16 -0.35 -11.03
C TYR A 85 11.53 -0.89 -9.63
N TYR A 86 10.76 -1.85 -9.12
CA TYR A 86 10.98 -2.43 -7.79
C TYR A 86 12.03 -3.55 -7.78
N LEU A 87 12.49 -4.00 -8.95
CA LEU A 87 13.61 -4.93 -9.08
C LEU A 87 14.97 -4.23 -9.05
N TYR A 88 15.02 -2.96 -9.45
CA TYR A 88 16.23 -2.14 -9.42
C TYR A 88 16.97 -2.18 -8.07
N PRO A 89 16.34 -1.89 -6.90
CA PRO A 89 17.05 -1.91 -5.63
C PRO A 89 17.63 -3.28 -5.25
N ILE A 90 17.04 -4.37 -5.75
CA ILE A 90 17.56 -5.73 -5.52
C ILE A 90 18.82 -5.98 -6.35
N LEU A 91 18.90 -5.42 -7.55
CA LEU A 91 20.04 -5.57 -8.46
C LEU A 91 21.28 -4.81 -8.00
N VAL A 92 21.10 -3.59 -7.49
CA VAL A 92 22.22 -2.67 -7.20
C VAL A 92 22.59 -2.59 -5.73
N GLY A 93 21.70 -3.04 -4.84
CA GLY A 93 21.87 -2.94 -3.40
C GLY A 93 23.08 -3.68 -2.86
N SER A 94 23.68 -3.13 -1.79
CA SER A 94 24.64 -3.90 -0.99
C SER A 94 23.97 -4.94 -0.10
N SER A 95 22.70 -4.73 0.23
CA SER A 95 21.81 -5.71 0.85
C SER A 95 20.37 -5.30 0.59
N SER A 96 19.54 -6.25 0.17
CA SER A 96 18.16 -5.96 -0.22
C SER A 96 17.18 -6.93 0.46
N VAL A 97 16.11 -6.39 1.02
CA VAL A 97 15.09 -7.15 1.76
C VAL A 97 13.71 -6.84 1.20
N LEU A 98 12.84 -7.85 1.08
CA LEU A 98 11.41 -7.61 0.89
C LEU A 98 10.70 -7.53 2.24
N LEU A 99 9.79 -6.58 2.40
CA LEU A 99 8.99 -6.42 3.60
C LEU A 99 7.50 -6.45 3.25
N GLY A 100 6.78 -7.50 3.65
CA GLY A 100 5.32 -7.59 3.46
C GLY A 100 4.84 -7.61 2.00
N VAL A 101 5.66 -8.11 1.06
CA VAL A 101 5.36 -8.01 -0.38
C VAL A 101 4.48 -9.14 -0.87
N GLY A 102 3.53 -8.81 -1.75
CA GLY A 102 2.81 -9.76 -2.61
C GLY A 102 3.44 -9.87 -4.00
N ILE A 103 3.58 -11.09 -4.49
CA ILE A 103 4.08 -11.45 -5.82
C ILE A 103 2.92 -11.98 -6.67
N GLY A 104 2.71 -11.33 -7.81
CA GLY A 104 1.76 -11.72 -8.83
C GLY A 104 0.48 -10.87 -8.89
N PRO A 105 -0.38 -11.14 -9.87
CA PRO A 105 -0.26 -12.22 -10.86
C PRO A 105 0.86 -11.98 -11.90
N LEU A 106 1.50 -13.07 -12.33
CA LEU A 106 2.53 -13.08 -13.38
C LEU A 106 2.01 -13.86 -14.60
N ARG A 107 1.60 -13.12 -15.63
CA ARG A 107 0.99 -13.66 -16.86
C ARG A 107 2.02 -13.98 -17.94
N LYS A 108 3.15 -13.28 -17.97
CA LYS A 108 4.18 -13.45 -19.01
C LYS A 108 5.32 -14.32 -18.50
N ARG A 109 5.75 -15.28 -19.33
CA ARG A 109 6.92 -16.13 -19.02
C ARG A 109 8.16 -15.30 -18.72
N LEU A 110 8.39 -14.20 -19.44
CA LEU A 110 9.51 -13.31 -19.20
C LEU A 110 9.53 -12.77 -17.76
N SER A 111 8.36 -12.39 -17.22
CA SER A 111 8.21 -11.91 -15.85
C SER A 111 8.66 -12.97 -14.84
N TRP A 112 8.26 -14.22 -15.03
CA TRP A 112 8.71 -15.34 -14.20
C TRP A 112 10.23 -15.48 -14.21
N HIS A 113 10.86 -15.45 -15.39
CA HIS A 113 12.31 -15.65 -15.52
C HIS A 113 13.11 -14.48 -14.90
N VAL A 114 12.74 -13.24 -15.23
CA VAL A 114 13.42 -12.04 -14.72
C VAL A 114 13.29 -11.97 -13.21
N LEU A 115 12.07 -12.13 -12.69
CA LEU A 115 11.81 -12.07 -11.27
C LEU A 115 12.60 -13.14 -10.51
N SER A 116 12.58 -14.39 -10.99
CA SER A 116 13.23 -15.51 -10.30
C SER A 116 14.74 -15.38 -10.23
N ASN A 117 15.38 -14.83 -11.26
CA ASN A 117 16.81 -14.60 -11.23
C ASN A 117 17.20 -13.49 -10.25
N ILE A 118 16.42 -12.40 -10.21
CA ILE A 118 16.72 -11.25 -9.35
C ILE A 118 16.45 -11.55 -7.88
N MET A 119 15.38 -12.29 -7.58
CA MET A 119 14.99 -12.63 -6.21
C MET A 119 16.06 -13.42 -5.44
N LYS A 120 16.95 -14.13 -6.14
CA LYS A 120 18.08 -14.84 -5.52
C LYS A 120 19.14 -13.91 -4.90
N GLY A 121 19.14 -12.63 -5.28
CA GLY A 121 20.02 -11.61 -4.71
C GLY A 121 19.52 -11.01 -3.39
N LEU A 122 18.35 -11.41 -2.91
CA LEU A 122 17.81 -10.92 -1.65
C LEU A 122 18.55 -11.49 -0.45
N SER A 123 18.71 -10.66 0.58
CA SER A 123 19.18 -11.08 1.90
C SER A 123 18.07 -11.79 2.69
N LEU A 124 16.84 -11.30 2.57
CA LEU A 124 15.64 -11.85 3.22
C LEU A 124 14.41 -11.45 2.41
N ALA A 125 13.41 -12.33 2.35
CA ALA A 125 12.09 -12.00 1.83
C ALA A 125 11.00 -12.21 2.89
N VAL A 126 10.33 -11.14 3.31
CA VAL A 126 9.07 -11.24 4.06
C VAL A 126 7.92 -11.05 3.08
N VAL A 127 7.09 -12.07 2.94
CA VAL A 127 5.96 -12.10 1.98
C VAL A 127 4.63 -12.20 2.71
N ARG A 128 3.61 -11.53 2.16
CA ARG A 128 2.30 -11.38 2.83
C ARG A 128 1.30 -12.51 2.62
N ASP A 129 1.58 -13.39 1.67
CA ASP A 129 0.63 -14.43 1.25
C ASP A 129 1.31 -15.73 0.81
N ARG A 130 0.50 -16.79 0.80
CA ARG A 130 0.95 -18.16 0.50
C ARG A 130 1.37 -18.35 -0.96
N LEU A 131 0.80 -17.61 -1.90
CA LEU A 131 1.18 -17.72 -3.31
C LEU A 131 2.59 -17.15 -3.51
N SER A 132 2.86 -16.00 -2.92
CA SER A 132 4.18 -15.36 -2.87
C SER A 132 5.23 -16.25 -2.21
N TYR A 133 4.89 -16.86 -1.07
CA TYR A 133 5.77 -17.79 -0.36
C TYR A 133 6.13 -19.01 -1.22
N LYS A 134 5.13 -19.64 -1.87
CA LYS A 134 5.35 -20.79 -2.75
C LYS A 134 6.15 -20.40 -3.99
N PHE A 135 5.92 -19.21 -4.55
CA PHE A 135 6.70 -18.72 -5.67
C PHE A 135 8.20 -18.70 -5.33
N LEU A 136 8.59 -18.08 -4.22
CA LEU A 136 10.01 -18.02 -3.84
C LEU A 136 10.58 -19.38 -3.46
N THR A 137 9.89 -20.15 -2.62
CA THR A 137 10.44 -21.41 -2.10
C THR A 137 10.41 -22.55 -3.12
N GLN A 138 9.34 -22.69 -3.89
CA GLN A 138 9.13 -23.84 -4.78
C GLN A 138 9.55 -23.56 -6.22
N TYR A 139 9.26 -22.36 -6.74
CA TYR A 139 9.60 -22.03 -8.12
C TYR A 139 11.03 -21.45 -8.24
N VAL A 140 11.40 -20.51 -7.36
CA VAL A 140 12.74 -19.91 -7.39
C VAL A 140 13.79 -20.78 -6.70
N GLY A 141 13.38 -21.53 -5.66
CA GLY A 141 14.30 -22.27 -4.79
C GLY A 141 15.07 -21.37 -3.82
N TYR A 142 14.44 -20.30 -3.34
CA TYR A 142 15.00 -19.35 -2.38
C TYR A 142 14.38 -19.60 -1.00
N GLU A 143 15.23 -19.84 0.02
CA GLU A 143 14.83 -20.31 1.35
C GLU A 143 14.82 -19.26 2.48
N PRO A 144 15.56 -18.13 2.42
CA PRO A 144 15.43 -17.04 3.39
C PRO A 144 14.10 -16.28 3.23
N VAL A 145 12.98 -16.98 3.43
CA VAL A 145 11.62 -16.48 3.22
C VAL A 145 10.80 -16.65 4.49
N ILE A 146 10.22 -15.55 4.95
CA ILE A 146 9.27 -15.52 6.06
C ILE A 146 7.90 -15.17 5.50
N MET A 147 6.87 -15.91 5.89
CA MET A 147 5.49 -15.54 5.60
C MET A 147 4.92 -14.82 6.82
N ALA A 148 4.36 -13.64 6.62
CA ALA A 148 3.73 -12.82 7.65
C ALA A 148 2.41 -12.24 7.12
N PRO A 149 1.50 -11.72 7.98
CA PRO A 149 0.38 -10.91 7.53
C PRO A 149 0.85 -9.65 6.78
N ASP A 150 -0.08 -8.97 6.12
CA ASP A 150 0.18 -7.64 5.54
C ASP A 150 0.64 -6.65 6.64
N MET A 151 1.57 -5.75 6.30
CA MET A 151 2.17 -4.83 7.27
C MET A 151 1.13 -3.93 7.94
N VAL A 152 0.01 -3.64 7.26
CA VAL A 152 -1.07 -2.82 7.83
C VAL A 152 -1.59 -3.36 9.16
N PHE A 153 -1.49 -4.68 9.40
CA PHE A 153 -1.90 -5.30 10.67
C PHE A 153 -0.96 -5.02 11.85
N THR A 154 0.16 -4.32 11.63
CA THR A 154 1.06 -3.84 12.69
C THR A 154 0.66 -2.46 13.22
N LEU A 155 -0.26 -1.78 12.53
CA LEU A 155 -0.87 -0.56 13.05
C LEU A 155 -1.72 -0.88 14.26
N ASP A 156 -1.76 0.06 15.21
CA ASP A 156 -2.64 -0.10 16.37
C ASP A 156 -4.07 0.02 15.88
N VAL A 157 -4.85 -1.06 16.06
CA VAL A 157 -6.31 -0.93 15.99
C VAL A 157 -6.68 -0.15 17.24
N ILE A 158 -7.21 1.07 17.05
CA ILE A 158 -7.78 1.82 18.17
C ILE A 158 -8.94 0.98 18.68
N SER A 159 -8.70 0.23 19.75
CA SER A 159 -9.74 -0.45 20.52
C SER A 159 -10.38 0.57 21.45
N ASP A 160 -10.92 1.62 20.88
CA ASP A 160 -11.73 2.50 21.69
C ASP A 160 -13.03 1.77 21.98
N SER A 161 -13.32 1.56 23.26
CA SER A 161 -14.66 1.19 23.72
C SER A 161 -15.73 2.22 23.33
N ARG A 162 -15.31 3.36 22.76
CA ARG A 162 -16.13 4.42 22.15
C ARG A 162 -16.43 4.24 20.66
N ILE A 163 -15.98 3.16 20.00
CA ILE A 163 -16.68 2.69 18.80
C ILE A 163 -18.02 2.12 19.29
N TYR A 164 -18.90 3.03 19.70
CA TYR A 164 -20.30 2.75 19.88
C TYR A 164 -20.76 2.22 18.53
N HIS A 165 -21.45 1.08 18.54
CA HIS A 165 -22.41 0.81 17.50
C HIS A 165 -23.41 1.96 17.56
N GLU A 166 -23.15 3.07 16.85
CA GLU A 166 -24.24 3.90 16.36
C GLU A 166 -24.96 2.98 15.39
N GLU A 167 -26.02 2.35 15.88
CA GLU A 167 -26.80 1.34 15.16
C GLU A 167 -27.33 1.87 13.81
N ASP A 168 -27.22 3.18 13.58
CA ASP A 168 -27.68 3.90 12.40
C ASP A 168 -26.56 4.36 11.43
N ASN A 169 -25.28 4.02 11.65
CA ASN A 169 -24.18 4.48 10.80
C ASN A 169 -23.56 3.37 9.92
N ILE A 170 -23.49 3.60 8.62
CA ILE A 170 -22.84 2.69 7.65
C ILE A 170 -21.68 3.39 6.95
N ILE A 171 -20.50 2.77 7.03
CA ILE A 171 -19.31 3.20 6.28
C ILE A 171 -19.23 2.41 4.97
N VAL A 172 -19.16 3.13 3.87
CA VAL A 172 -18.99 2.56 2.53
C VAL A 172 -17.60 2.91 2.00
N ILE A 173 -16.79 1.88 1.74
CA ILE A 173 -15.50 2.04 1.05
C ILE A 173 -15.67 1.53 -0.39
N PRO A 174 -15.78 2.41 -1.39
CA PRO A 174 -16.02 2.01 -2.76
C PRO A 174 -14.76 1.33 -3.31
N GLY A 175 -14.89 0.05 -3.68
CA GLY A 175 -13.81 -0.70 -4.31
C GLY A 175 -13.84 -0.55 -5.84
N PRO A 176 -12.68 -0.54 -6.53
CA PRO A 176 -12.61 -0.39 -7.99
C PRO A 176 -13.20 -1.58 -8.79
N ALA A 177 -13.50 -2.70 -8.13
CA ALA A 177 -13.79 -3.98 -8.78
C ALA A 177 -15.26 -4.42 -8.74
N ILE A 178 -16.13 -3.73 -8.02
CA ILE A 178 -17.54 -4.08 -7.97
C ILE A 178 -18.25 -3.03 -8.81
N GLY A 179 -18.93 -3.47 -9.87
CA GLY A 179 -20.00 -2.68 -10.47
C GLY A 179 -21.05 -2.45 -9.39
N MET A 180 -20.79 -1.48 -8.52
CA MET A 180 -21.62 -1.18 -7.38
C MET A 180 -22.97 -0.80 -7.94
N HIS A 181 -23.95 -1.67 -7.70
CA HIS A 181 -25.33 -1.36 -7.92
C HIS A 181 -25.71 -0.36 -6.83
N TRP A 182 -25.45 0.92 -7.10
CA TRP A 182 -25.71 2.02 -6.16
C TRP A 182 -27.17 2.02 -5.69
N ASP A 183 -28.09 1.57 -6.54
CA ASP A 183 -29.49 1.35 -6.18
C ASP A 183 -29.68 0.26 -5.11
N ALA A 184 -28.94 -0.85 -5.23
CA ALA A 184 -28.97 -1.93 -4.23
C ALA A 184 -28.33 -1.47 -2.92
N LEU A 185 -27.21 -0.76 -2.99
CA LEU A 185 -26.57 -0.19 -1.80
C LEU A 185 -27.51 0.82 -1.11
N SER A 186 -28.12 1.73 -1.87
CA SER A 186 -29.10 2.72 -1.38
C SER A 186 -30.34 2.09 -0.76
N THR A 187 -30.73 0.90 -1.24
CA THR A 187 -31.82 0.13 -0.64
C THR A 187 -31.39 -0.50 0.69
N LEU A 188 -30.18 -1.06 0.76
CA LEU A 188 -29.63 -1.69 1.96
C LEU A 188 -29.32 -0.67 3.06
N THR A 189 -28.95 0.55 2.69
CA THR A 189 -28.58 1.61 3.63
C THR A 189 -29.73 2.56 3.96
N ARG A 190 -30.95 2.28 3.48
CA ARG A 190 -32.11 3.15 3.72
C ARG A 190 -32.42 3.23 5.22
N GLY A 191 -32.46 4.45 5.74
CA GLY A 191 -32.72 4.72 7.17
C GLY A 191 -31.44 4.82 8.01
N TYR A 192 -30.27 4.55 7.43
CA TYR A 192 -28.97 4.74 8.05
C TYR A 192 -28.34 6.06 7.56
N LYS A 193 -27.53 6.71 8.39
CA LYS A 193 -26.59 7.70 7.89
C LYS A 193 -25.43 6.97 7.23
N VAL A 194 -25.07 7.42 6.03
CA VAL A 194 -24.02 6.78 5.24
C VAL A 194 -22.86 7.74 5.06
N THR A 195 -21.67 7.27 5.41
CA THR A 195 -20.41 7.95 5.12
C THR A 195 -19.61 7.13 4.12
N VAL A 196 -19.39 7.69 2.94
CA VAL A 196 -18.50 7.12 1.92
C VAL A 196 -17.08 7.59 2.20
N VAL A 197 -16.15 6.65 2.37
CA VAL A 197 -14.72 6.93 2.52
C VAL A 197 -14.01 6.54 1.23
N GLU A 198 -13.60 7.52 0.44
CA GLU A 198 -12.89 7.29 -0.82
C GLU A 198 -11.49 6.73 -0.56
N PHE A 199 -11.23 5.55 -1.12
CA PHE A 199 -9.98 4.82 -0.93
C PHE A 199 -8.92 5.23 -1.95
N LEU A 200 -9.37 5.61 -3.15
CA LEU A 200 -8.60 6.18 -4.24
C LEU A 200 -9.29 7.46 -4.70
N PRO A 201 -9.17 8.59 -3.97
CA PRO A 201 -9.98 9.79 -4.24
C PRO A 201 -9.97 10.27 -5.71
N ARG A 202 -8.84 10.13 -6.40
CA ARG A 202 -8.73 10.47 -7.83
C ARG A 202 -9.56 9.58 -8.75
N GLN A 203 -9.74 8.31 -8.40
CA GLN A 203 -10.52 7.36 -9.18
C GLN A 203 -11.97 7.29 -8.70
N ASP A 204 -12.20 7.41 -7.40
CA ASP A 204 -13.50 7.25 -6.76
C ASP A 204 -14.38 8.48 -6.93
N SER A 205 -13.79 9.67 -7.00
CA SER A 205 -14.51 10.94 -7.14
C SER A 205 -15.42 11.01 -8.37
N LYS A 206 -15.11 10.26 -9.44
CA LYS A 206 -15.97 10.17 -10.64
C LYS A 206 -17.35 9.57 -10.35
N TRP A 207 -17.47 8.81 -9.27
CA TRP A 207 -18.72 8.18 -8.85
C TRP A 207 -19.56 9.05 -7.94
N ARG A 208 -19.04 10.20 -7.44
CA ARG A 208 -19.77 11.10 -6.54
C ARG A 208 -21.14 11.53 -7.08
N GLN A 209 -21.24 11.69 -8.39
CA GLN A 209 -22.49 12.03 -9.07
C GLN A 209 -23.59 10.94 -8.98
N LEU A 210 -23.21 9.70 -8.63
CA LEU A 210 -24.12 8.56 -8.47
C LEU A 210 -24.54 8.35 -7.01
N TYR A 211 -23.90 9.03 -6.06
CA TYR A 211 -24.22 8.87 -4.65
C TYR A 211 -25.50 9.65 -4.33
N PRO A 212 -26.39 9.10 -3.48
CA PRO A 212 -27.49 9.87 -2.91
C PRO A 212 -26.99 11.16 -2.24
N SER A 213 -27.73 12.26 -2.40
CA SER A 213 -27.31 13.59 -1.95
C SER A 213 -27.18 13.74 -0.44
N ASP A 214 -27.85 12.87 0.31
CA ASP A 214 -27.84 12.78 1.77
C ASP A 214 -26.64 12.01 2.32
N TRP A 215 -25.83 11.37 1.47
CA TRP A 215 -24.62 10.69 1.90
C TRP A 215 -23.46 11.66 2.10
N LYS A 216 -22.75 11.51 3.22
CA LYS A 216 -21.50 12.23 3.49
C LYS A 216 -20.38 11.55 2.70
N VAL A 217 -19.54 12.33 2.03
CA VAL A 217 -18.39 11.80 1.27
C VAL A 217 -17.12 12.41 1.82
N VAL A 218 -16.16 11.55 2.12
CA VAL A 218 -14.88 11.91 2.74
C VAL A 218 -13.76 11.31 1.90
N SER A 219 -12.72 12.11 1.67
CA SER A 219 -11.46 11.64 1.11
C SER A 219 -10.66 10.92 2.20
N GLY A 220 -10.43 9.62 2.04
CA GLY A 220 -9.62 8.87 3.00
C GLY A 220 -8.17 9.37 3.10
N ILE A 221 -7.66 10.02 2.06
CA ILE A 221 -6.33 10.64 2.09
C ILE A 221 -6.31 11.91 2.93
N ASP A 222 -7.31 12.78 2.77
CA ASP A 222 -7.38 14.02 3.56
C ASP A 222 -7.59 13.68 5.05
N ALA A 223 -8.41 12.66 5.29
CA ALA A 223 -8.65 12.10 6.61
C ALA A 223 -7.37 11.52 7.24
N LEU A 224 -6.57 10.77 6.48
CA LEU A 224 -5.25 10.29 6.92
C LEU A 224 -4.30 11.46 7.22
N ALA A 225 -4.24 12.47 6.34
CA ALA A 225 -3.34 13.61 6.48
C ALA A 225 -3.68 14.52 7.67
N ALA A 226 -4.96 14.57 8.07
CA ALA A 226 -5.39 15.30 9.26
C ALA A 226 -5.14 14.53 10.57
N GLY A 227 -4.78 13.23 10.49
CA GLY A 227 -4.80 12.34 11.65
C GLY A 227 -6.23 11.99 12.11
N GLU A 228 -7.24 12.43 11.36
CA GLU A 228 -8.66 12.39 11.68
C GLU A 228 -9.40 11.25 10.98
N LEU A 229 -8.69 10.29 10.35
CA LEU A 229 -9.33 9.14 9.68
C LEU A 229 -10.36 8.46 10.59
N TRP A 230 -10.07 8.42 11.89
CA TRP A 230 -10.94 7.87 12.92
C TRP A 230 -11.95 8.89 13.46
N ASP A 231 -11.57 10.16 13.67
CA ASP A 231 -12.47 11.23 14.13
C ASP A 231 -13.61 11.52 13.12
N ILE A 232 -13.35 11.27 11.84
CA ILE A 232 -14.37 11.38 10.78
C ILE A 232 -15.40 10.24 10.88
N LEU A 233 -15.03 9.08 11.42
CA LEU A 233 -15.97 7.99 11.69
C LEU A 233 -16.82 8.27 12.94
N GLU A 234 -16.33 9.04 13.91
CA GLU A 234 -17.05 9.38 15.15
C GLU A 234 -17.98 10.60 15.01
N SER A 235 -17.76 11.48 14.02
CA SER A 235 -18.48 12.75 13.86
C SER A 235 -19.64 12.71 12.83
N SER A 236 -20.22 11.54 12.56
CA SER A 236 -21.23 11.33 11.51
C SER A 236 -22.63 11.04 12.08
#